data_AF-A0A8J7YMF7-F1
#
_entry.id   AF-A0A8J7YMF7-F1
#
_cell.length_a   1.000
_cell.length_b   1.000
_cell.length_c   1.000
_cell.angle_alpha   90.00
_cell.angle_beta   90.00
_cell.angle_gamma   90.00
#
_symmetry.space_group_name_H-M   'P 1'
#
loop_
_entity.id
_entity.type
_entity.pdbx_description
1 polymer ?
#
loop_
_entity_poly.entity_id
_entity_poly.type
_entity_poly.pdbx_seq_one_letter_code
_entity_poly.pdbx_strand_id
1 'polypeptide(L)'
;MSEERTVEIVPEAGLHARPAALFVEAVNDHEAEVEAGPPEGDLVPAQSMIAVTSLGVGEGDELRLVADGPEAEAVLDELERILTTPEDELEA
;
A
#
# COMPACT_ATOMS: atom_id res chain seq x y z
N MET A 1 16.46 7.20 4.84
CA MET A 1 16.49 7.65 3.43
C MET A 1 15.09 7.36 2.97
N SER A 2 14.36 8.39 2.56
CA SER A 2 12.95 8.28 2.27
C SER A 2 12.74 8.10 0.76
N GLU A 3 11.88 7.16 0.39
CA GLU A 3 11.48 6.86 -0.98
C GLU A 3 9.96 6.97 -1.10
N GLU A 4 9.46 7.32 -2.29
CA GLU A 4 8.03 7.46 -2.54
C GLU A 4 7.63 6.96 -3.93
N ARG A 5 6.41 6.42 -4.02
CA ARG A 5 5.77 5.98 -5.27
C ARG A 5 4.30 6.33 -5.27
N THR A 6 3.76 6.60 -6.45
CA THR A 6 2.32 6.71 -6.67
C THR A 6 1.89 5.58 -7.60
N VAL A 7 0.86 4.84 -7.21
CA VAL A 7 0.37 3.66 -7.95
C VAL A 7 -1.14 3.76 -8.17
N GLU A 8 -1.62 3.25 -9.30
CA GLU A 8 -3.05 3.09 -9.58
C GLU A 8 -3.53 1.74 -9.02
N ILE A 9 -4.64 1.74 -8.28
CA ILE A 9 -5.17 0.53 -7.66
C ILE A 9 -5.92 -0.32 -8.69
N VAL A 10 -5.46 -1.56 -8.86
CA VAL A 10 -6.04 -2.55 -9.78
C VAL A 10 -7.03 -3.52 -9.12
N PRO A 11 -6.86 -3.97 -7.86
CA PRO A 11 -7.87 -4.82 -7.22
C PRO A 11 -9.28 -4.21 -7.23
N GLU A 12 -10.28 -4.97 -7.70
CA GLU A 12 -11.69 -4.54 -7.74
C GLU A 12 -12.22 -4.17 -6.35
N ALA A 13 -11.81 -4.93 -5.32
CA ALA A 13 -12.10 -4.64 -3.92
C ALA A 13 -11.37 -3.41 -3.38
N GLY A 14 -10.42 -2.83 -4.11
CA GLY A 14 -9.53 -1.76 -3.64
C GLY A 14 -8.67 -2.18 -2.45
N LEU A 15 -8.33 -1.22 -1.57
CA LEU A 15 -7.61 -1.47 -0.32
C LEU A 15 -8.54 -1.95 0.81
N HIS A 16 -9.41 -2.92 0.49
CA HIS A 16 -10.29 -3.60 1.41
C HIS A 16 -10.06 -5.12 1.34
N ALA A 17 -10.64 -5.88 2.29
CA ALA A 17 -10.59 -7.34 2.30
C ALA A 17 -9.16 -7.93 2.18
N ARG A 18 -8.90 -8.75 1.14
CA ARG A 18 -7.66 -9.50 0.96
C ARG A 18 -6.46 -8.62 0.56
N PRO A 19 -6.54 -7.76 -0.48
CA PRO A 19 -5.46 -6.84 -0.83
C PRO A 19 -4.99 -6.01 0.38
N ALA A 20 -5.92 -5.56 1.21
CA ALA A 20 -5.62 -4.77 2.39
C ALA A 20 -4.84 -5.56 3.47
N ALA A 21 -5.20 -6.84 3.67
CA ALA A 21 -4.48 -7.72 4.59
C ALA A 21 -3.04 -7.97 4.12
N LEU A 22 -2.86 -8.27 2.84
CA LEU A 22 -1.53 -8.49 2.23
C LEU A 22 -0.68 -7.21 2.27
N PHE A 23 -1.28 -6.06 1.97
CA PHE A 23 -0.62 -4.77 2.04
C PHE A 23 -0.08 -4.48 3.44
N VAL A 24 -0.93 -4.65 4.47
CA VAL A 24 -0.53 -4.42 5.87
C VAL A 24 0.52 -5.45 6.31
N GLU A 25 0.38 -6.72 5.91
CA GLU A 25 1.35 -7.78 6.21
C GLU A 25 2.73 -7.44 5.63
N ALA A 26 2.79 -7.07 4.35
CA ALA A 26 4.02 -6.63 3.69
C ALA A 26 4.68 -5.47 4.45
N VAL A 27 3.92 -4.42 4.82
CA VAL A 27 4.48 -3.31 5.60
C VAL A 27 5.06 -3.77 6.94
N ASN A 28 4.43 -4.72 7.62
CA ASN A 28 4.90 -5.22 8.93
C ASN A 28 6.11 -6.16 8.82
N ASP A 29 6.32 -6.79 7.66
CA ASP A 29 7.43 -7.72 7.42
C ASP A 29 8.75 -7.04 7.01
N HIS A 30 8.72 -5.73 6.75
CA HIS A 30 9.89 -4.93 6.39
C HIS A 30 10.33 -3.97 7.50
N GLU A 31 11.64 -3.76 7.64
CA GLU A 31 12.26 -2.73 8.47
C GLU A 31 12.15 -1.35 7.79
N ALA A 32 10.93 -0.84 7.63
CA ALA A 32 10.65 0.50 7.13
C ALA A 32 9.35 1.09 7.73
N GLU A 33 9.34 2.39 7.98
CA GLU A 33 8.12 3.13 8.32
C GLU A 33 7.42 3.53 7.02
N VAL A 34 6.18 3.07 6.82
CA VAL A 34 5.40 3.35 5.61
C VAL A 34 4.15 4.16 5.93
N GLU A 35 3.92 5.20 5.13
CA GLU A 35 2.71 6.01 5.14
C GLU A 35 2.03 5.97 3.77
N ALA A 36 0.69 6.00 3.75
CA ALA A 36 -0.09 5.91 2.52
C ALA A 36 -1.24 6.93 2.52
N GLY A 37 -1.64 7.41 1.35
CA GLY A 37 -2.76 8.35 1.19
C GLY A 37 -2.98 8.79 -0.25
N PRO A 38 -3.91 9.72 -0.50
CA PRO A 38 -4.10 10.28 -1.84
C PRO A 38 -2.84 11.02 -2.33
N PRO A 39 -2.64 11.18 -3.65
CA PRO A 39 -1.48 11.89 -4.21
C PRO A 39 -1.29 13.28 -3.63
N GLU A 40 -2.41 13.96 -3.39
CA GLU A 40 -2.50 15.27 -2.77
C GLU A 40 -3.37 15.17 -1.50
N GLY A 41 -2.74 14.99 -0.34
CA GLY A 41 -3.45 14.98 0.94
C GLY A 41 -2.62 14.46 2.10
N ASP A 42 -3.31 14.21 3.22
CA ASP A 42 -2.71 13.67 4.43
C ASP A 42 -2.40 12.18 4.27
N LEU A 43 -1.24 11.76 4.78
CA LEU A 43 -0.83 10.37 4.82
C LEU A 43 -1.21 9.75 6.17
N VAL A 44 -1.44 8.44 6.17
CA VAL A 44 -1.73 7.65 7.38
C VAL A 44 -0.76 6.47 7.48
N PRO A 45 -0.47 5.97 8.69
CA PRO A 45 0.45 4.85 8.87
C PRO A 45 -0.10 3.58 8.22
N ALA A 46 0.67 3.02 7.30
CA ALA A 46 0.29 1.88 6.45
C ALA A 46 0.33 0.53 7.20
N GLN A 47 1.02 0.46 8.34
CA GLN A 47 1.04 -0.73 9.23
C GLN A 47 -0.29 -0.98 9.96
N SER A 48 -1.22 -0.01 9.94
CA SER A 48 -2.50 -0.09 10.65
C SER A 48 -3.63 -0.44 9.68
N MET A 49 -4.18 -1.65 9.83
CA MET A 49 -5.34 -2.10 9.05
C MET A 49 -6.53 -1.11 9.13
N ILE A 50 -6.76 -0.51 10.29
CA ILE A 50 -7.85 0.47 10.49
C ILE A 50 -7.56 1.75 9.70
N ALA A 51 -6.31 2.24 9.74
CA ALA A 51 -5.94 3.46 9.03
C ALA A 51 -6.03 3.26 7.51
N VAL A 52 -5.48 2.15 7.00
CA VAL A 52 -5.49 1.80 5.58
C VAL A 52 -6.91 1.67 5.04
N THR A 53 -7.77 0.90 5.71
CA THR A 53 -9.18 0.75 5.27
C THR A 53 -9.98 2.04 5.39
N SER A 54 -9.60 2.95 6.29
CA SER A 54 -10.26 4.26 6.41
C SER A 54 -9.95 5.22 5.26
N LEU A 55 -8.91 4.95 4.47
CA LEU A 55 -8.60 5.74 3.27
C LEU A 55 -9.68 5.60 2.19
N GLY A 56 -10.43 4.49 2.19
CA GLY A 56 -11.55 4.27 1.27
C GLY A 56 -11.15 4.21 -0.20
N VAL A 57 -9.92 3.77 -0.49
CA VAL A 57 -9.32 3.75 -1.84
C VAL A 57 -9.85 2.54 -2.62
N GLY A 58 -10.41 2.77 -3.80
CA GLY A 58 -10.99 1.78 -4.70
C GLY A 58 -10.18 1.56 -5.98
N GLU A 59 -10.67 0.66 -6.84
CA GLU A 59 -10.12 0.45 -8.19
C GLU A 59 -10.07 1.76 -8.99
N GLY A 60 -8.95 2.01 -9.67
CA GLY A 60 -8.71 3.19 -10.50
C GLY A 60 -8.32 4.45 -9.72
N ASP A 61 -8.35 4.42 -8.39
CA ASP A 61 -7.81 5.50 -7.57
C ASP A 61 -6.27 5.45 -7.58
N GLU A 62 -5.64 6.62 -7.45
CA GLU A 62 -4.21 6.73 -7.22
C GLU A 62 -3.91 6.74 -5.72
N LEU A 63 -2.86 6.02 -5.32
CA LEU A 63 -2.36 5.98 -3.94
C LEU A 63 -0.88 6.35 -3.91
N ARG A 64 -0.54 7.34 -3.10
CA ARG A 64 0.84 7.69 -2.76
C ARG A 64 1.31 6.88 -1.57
N LEU A 65 2.47 6.27 -1.73
CA LEU A 65 3.21 5.52 -0.73
C LEU A 65 4.51 6.25 -0.42
N VAL A 66 4.82 6.41 0.85
CA VAL A 66 6.08 6.98 1.32
C VAL A 66 6.69 6.01 2.33
N ALA A 67 7.93 5.60 2.11
CA ALA A 67 8.66 4.71 3.00
C ALA A 67 9.97 5.35 3.46
N ASP A 68 10.30 5.26 4.75
CA ASP A 68 11.63 5.59 5.27
C ASP A 68 12.18 4.42 6.07
N GLY A 69 13.40 4.01 5.73
CA GLY A 69 14.07 2.92 6.41
C GLY A 69 15.12 2.23 5.53
N PRO A 70 15.84 1.24 6.09
CA PRO A 70 16.77 0.41 5.32
C PRO A 70 16.09 -0.41 4.21
N GLU A 71 14.80 -0.73 4.34
CA GLU A 71 14.04 -1.52 3.36
C GLU A 71 13.00 -0.71 2.57
N ALA A 72 13.15 0.62 2.50
CA ALA A 72 12.18 1.52 1.86
C ALA A 72 11.85 1.13 0.40
N GLU A 73 12.84 0.98 -0.48
CA GLU A 73 12.59 0.53 -1.86
C GLU A 73 11.93 -0.86 -1.92
N ALA A 74 12.40 -1.80 -1.09
CA ALA A 74 11.93 -3.18 -1.11
C ALA A 74 10.46 -3.30 -0.72
N VAL A 75 10.03 -2.56 0.31
CA VAL A 75 8.62 -2.52 0.69
C VAL A 75 7.79 -1.82 -0.40
N LEU A 76 8.28 -0.74 -1.01
CA LEU A 76 7.54 -0.05 -2.08
C LEU A 76 7.35 -0.94 -3.33
N ASP A 77 8.35 -1.74 -3.69
CA ASP A 77 8.25 -2.73 -4.79
C ASP A 77 7.15 -3.77 -4.51
N GLU A 78 7.09 -4.31 -3.29
CA GLU A 78 6.10 -5.32 -2.91
C GLU A 78 4.69 -4.71 -2.83
N LEU A 79 4.55 -3.50 -2.28
CA LEU A 79 3.27 -2.80 -2.21
C LEU A 79 2.76 -2.43 -3.62
N GLU A 80 3.62 -1.95 -4.51
CA GLU A 80 3.23 -1.72 -5.90
C GLU A 80 2.73 -3.01 -6.55
N ARG A 81 3.44 -4.13 -6.35
CA ARG A 81 2.99 -5.43 -6.86
C ARG A 81 1.61 -5.80 -6.35
N ILE A 82 1.34 -5.67 -5.05
CA ILE A 82 0.03 -5.97 -4.46
C ILE A 82 -1.07 -5.07 -5.06
N LEU A 83 -0.78 -3.79 -5.24
CA LEU A 83 -1.76 -2.78 -5.65
C LEU A 83 -2.01 -2.75 -7.16
N THR A 84 -1.07 -3.25 -7.96
CA THR A 84 -1.18 -3.28 -9.44
C THR A 84 -1.52 -4.67 -10.00
N THR A 85 -1.73 -5.65 -9.12
CA THR A 85 -2.14 -7.02 -9.49
C THR A 85 -3.61 -7.23 -9.15
N PRO A 86 -4.43 -7.82 -10.05
CA PRO A 86 -5.81 -8.18 -9.76
C PRO A 86 -5.94 -9.09 -8.54
N GLU A 87 -7.02 -8.93 -7.76
CA GLU A 87 -7.17 -9.63 -6.47
C GLU A 87 -7.18 -11.16 -6.58
N ASP A 88 -7.68 -11.70 -7.70
CA ASP A 88 -7.70 -13.13 -7.99
C ASP A 88 -6.30 -13.70 -8.28
N GLU A 89 -5.35 -12.85 -8.66
CA GLU A 89 -3.97 -13.22 -9.00
C GLU A 89 -2.99 -13.01 -7.84
N LEU A 90 -3.45 -12.50 -6.69
CA LEU A 90 -2.66 -12.33 -5.46
C LEU A 90 -2.36 -13.66 -4.74
N GLU A 91 -2.29 -14.78 -5.48
CA GLU A 91 -1.93 -16.10 -4.96
C GLU A 91 -0.41 -16.34 -5.07
N ALA A 92 0.26 -16.33 -3.92
CA ALA A 92 1.58 -16.92 -3.71
C ALA A 92 1.67 -17.49 -2.28
#